data_AF-A0A356X5J5-F1
#
_entry.id   AF-A0A356X5J5-F1
#
_cell.length_a   1.000
_cell.length_b   1.000
_cell.length_c   1.000
_cell.angle_alpha   90.00
_cell.angle_beta   90.00
_cell.angle_gamma   90.00
#
_symmetry.space_group_name_H-M   'P 1'
#
loop_
_entity.id
_entity.type
_entity.pdbx_description
1 polymer ?
#
loop_
_entity_poly.entity_id
_entity_poly.type
_entity_poly.pdbx_seq_one_letter_code
_entity_poly.pdbx_strand_id
1 'polypeptide(L)'
;MNPSREFQRKRKVRNLVRISLLLIIAPVLYLGLWISISMDDSLTYFEQVQQLMSYFPESIRNPFGTTITFLGMSFISAVFAFYAFLKSDSKKQQSFSLALSAIAAILTLWFGFTLL
;
A
#
# COMPACT_ATOMS: atom_id res chain seq x y z
N MET A 1 15.54 -6.89 32.37
CA MET A 1 14.52 -6.51 31.37
C MET A 1 13.32 -7.43 31.57
N ASN A 2 12.08 -6.92 31.65
CA ASN A 2 10.91 -7.75 31.99
C ASN A 2 10.49 -8.61 30.76
N PRO A 3 10.57 -9.95 30.82
CA PRO A 3 10.34 -10.83 29.66
C PRO A 3 8.93 -10.69 29.05
N SER A 4 7.93 -10.30 29.85
CA SER A 4 6.58 -10.03 29.36
C SER A 4 6.52 -8.82 28.41
N ARG A 5 7.30 -7.77 28.68
CA ARG A 5 7.36 -6.55 27.86
C ARG A 5 8.06 -6.80 26.52
N GLU A 6 9.09 -7.65 26.52
CA GLU A 6 9.82 -8.02 25.30
C GLU A 6 8.94 -8.85 24.37
N PHE A 7 8.21 -9.83 24.91
CA PHE A 7 7.24 -10.63 24.15
C PHE A 7 6.15 -9.75 23.51
N GLN A 8 5.57 -8.83 24.28
CA GLN A 8 4.57 -7.90 23.77
C GLN A 8 5.12 -7.00 22.66
N ARG A 9 6.37 -6.52 22.79
CA ARG A 9 7.04 -5.73 21.75
C ARG A 9 7.17 -6.53 20.45
N LYS A 10 7.70 -7.75 20.51
CA LYS A 10 7.88 -8.62 19.33
C LYS A 10 6.54 -8.93 18.64
N ARG A 11 5.47 -9.15 19.42
CA ARG A 11 4.11 -9.35 18.88
C ARG A 11 3.59 -8.10 18.17
N LYS A 12 3.76 -6.91 18.76
CA LYS A 12 3.35 -5.64 18.15
C LYS A 12 4.06 -5.39 16.82
N VAL A 13 5.38 -5.54 16.76
CA VAL A 13 6.16 -5.36 15.51
C VAL A 13 5.67 -6.31 14.43
N ARG A 14 5.44 -7.58 14.75
CA ARG A 14 4.93 -8.57 13.80
C ARG A 14 3.54 -8.20 13.27
N ASN A 15 2.67 -7.70 14.15
CA ASN A 15 1.33 -7.26 13.74
C ASN A 15 1.40 -6.03 12.85
N LEU A 16 2.30 -5.07 13.13
CA LEU A 16 2.50 -3.92 12.25
C LEU A 16 2.94 -4.34 10.85
N VAL A 17 3.91 -5.26 10.73
CA VAL A 17 4.33 -5.79 9.43
C VAL A 17 3.17 -6.46 8.69
N ARG A 18 2.33 -7.24 9.40
CA ARG A 18 1.15 -7.90 8.80
C ARG A 18 0.12 -6.89 8.32
N ILE A 19 -0.19 -5.88 9.12
CA ILE A 19 -1.13 -4.82 8.75
C ILE A 19 -0.58 -4.03 7.56
N SER A 20 0.70 -3.65 7.57
CA SER A 20 1.36 -3.01 6.43
C SER A 20 1.24 -3.83 5.15
N LEU A 21 1.47 -5.15 5.21
CA LEU A 21 1.29 -6.04 4.06
C LEU A 21 -0.15 -6.03 3.57
N LEU A 22 -1.12 -6.20 4.46
CA LEU A 22 -2.54 -6.22 4.11
C LEU A 22 -2.99 -4.90 3.45
N LEU A 23 -2.50 -3.77 3.96
CA LEU A 23 -2.82 -2.45 3.44
C LEU A 23 -2.27 -2.19 2.04
N ILE A 24 -1.21 -2.87 1.58
CA ILE A 24 -0.64 -2.63 0.24
C ILE A 24 -1.19 -3.54 -0.84
N ILE A 25 -1.88 -4.64 -0.49
CA ILE A 25 -2.38 -5.60 -1.48
C ILE A 25 -3.32 -4.91 -2.47
N ALA A 26 -4.36 -4.22 -1.99
CA ALA A 26 -5.32 -3.56 -2.87
C ALA A 26 -4.70 -2.43 -3.72
N PRO A 27 -3.88 -1.51 -3.16
CA PRO A 27 -3.15 -0.52 -3.95
C PRO A 27 -2.26 -1.13 -5.05
N VAL A 28 -1.55 -2.22 -4.76
CA VAL A 28 -0.70 -2.91 -5.76
C VAL A 28 -1.55 -3.54 -6.85
N LEU A 29 -2.65 -4.22 -6.50
CA LEU A 29 -3.56 -4.82 -7.48
C LEU A 29 -4.20 -3.76 -8.38
N TYR A 30 -4.61 -2.63 -7.80
CA TYR A 30 -5.11 -1.49 -8.56
C TYR A 30 -4.09 -0.96 -9.55
N LEU A 31 -2.83 -0.78 -9.11
CA LEU A 31 -1.77 -0.32 -9.99
C LEU A 31 -1.49 -1.32 -11.12
N GLY A 32 -1.51 -2.62 -10.82
CA GLY A 32 -1.38 -3.67 -11.84
C GLY A 32 -2.50 -3.62 -12.88
N LEU A 33 -3.75 -3.43 -12.46
CA LEU A 33 -4.88 -3.22 -13.36
C LEU A 33 -4.71 -1.95 -14.20
N TRP A 34 -4.33 -0.83 -13.56
CA TRP A 34 -4.13 0.43 -14.25
C TRP A 34 -3.06 0.33 -15.34
N ILE A 35 -1.89 -0.26 -15.02
CA ILE A 35 -0.80 -0.43 -15.99
C ILE A 35 -1.29 -1.26 -17.18
N SER A 36 -2.00 -2.36 -16.93
CA SER A 36 -2.54 -3.22 -17.99
C SER A 36 -3.53 -2.49 -18.90
N ILE A 37 -4.37 -1.61 -18.35
CA ILE A 37 -5.37 -0.85 -19.11
C ILE A 37 -4.72 0.33 -19.85
N SER A 38 -3.77 1.01 -19.21
CA SER A 38 -3.10 2.20 -19.78
C SER A 38 -2.19 1.88 -20.97
N MET A 39 -1.84 0.61 -21.16
CA MET A 39 -1.07 0.13 -22.31
C MET A 39 -1.94 -0.13 -23.55
N ASP A 40 -3.26 -0.02 -23.44
CA ASP A 40 -4.17 -0.14 -24.57
C ASP A 40 -4.31 1.21 -25.29
N ASP A 41 -3.56 1.35 -26.39
CA ASP A 41 -3.54 2.55 -27.24
C ASP A 41 -4.87 2.78 -28.00
N SER A 42 -5.80 1.82 -27.99
CA SER A 42 -7.11 1.97 -28.63
C SER A 42 -8.12 2.75 -27.79
N LEU A 43 -7.84 2.95 -26.50
CA LEU A 43 -8.72 3.60 -25.55
C LEU A 43 -8.27 5.03 -25.28
N THR A 44 -9.22 5.96 -25.24
CA THR A 44 -8.98 7.29 -24.67
C THR A 44 -8.73 7.19 -23.16
N TYR A 45 -8.05 8.18 -22.58
CA TYR A 45 -7.83 8.23 -21.12
C TYR A 45 -9.14 8.11 -20.32
N PHE A 46 -10.22 8.72 -20.79
CA PHE A 46 -11.52 8.61 -20.14
C PHE A 46 -12.05 7.16 -20.15
N GLU A 47 -11.95 6.46 -21.29
CA GLU A 47 -12.36 5.07 -21.42
C GLU A 47 -11.50 4.14 -20.56
N GLN A 48 -10.19 4.39 -20.48
CA GLN A 48 -9.28 3.67 -19.58
C GLN A 48 -9.73 3.80 -18.11
N VAL A 49 -10.08 5.03 -17.67
CA VAL A 49 -10.58 5.27 -16.31
C VAL A 49 -11.93 4.57 -16.09
N GLN A 50 -12.86 4.64 -17.04
CA GLN A 50 -14.16 3.95 -16.94
C GLN A 50 -13.98 2.43 -16.86
N GLN A 51 -13.10 1.85 -17.67
CA GLN A 51 -12.79 0.43 -17.64
C GLN A 51 -12.18 0.03 -16.30
N LEU A 52 -11.25 0.80 -15.76
CA LEU A 52 -10.68 0.56 -14.43
C LEU A 52 -11.76 0.59 -13.34
N MET A 53 -12.66 1.57 -13.40
CA MET A 53 -13.77 1.73 -12.46
C MET A 53 -14.84 0.63 -12.58
N SER A 54 -14.94 -0.04 -13.73
CA SER A 54 -15.88 -1.15 -13.92
C SER A 54 -15.59 -2.35 -12.99
N TYR A 55 -14.34 -2.52 -12.55
CA TYR A 55 -13.94 -3.55 -11.59
C TYR A 55 -14.39 -3.25 -10.15
N PHE A 56 -14.87 -2.04 -9.88
CA PHE A 56 -15.35 -1.61 -8.59
C PHE A 56 -16.88 -1.66 -8.49
N PRO A 57 -17.43 -2.04 -7.31
CA PRO A 57 -18.86 -1.91 -7.02
C PRO A 57 -19.33 -0.46 -7.17
N GLU A 58 -20.56 -0.26 -7.64
CA GLU A 58 -21.14 1.07 -7.88
C GLU A 58 -21.05 1.99 -6.66
N SER A 59 -21.23 1.45 -5.45
CA SER A 59 -21.17 2.21 -4.20
C SER A 59 -19.82 2.87 -3.92
N ILE A 60 -18.74 2.38 -4.53
CA ILE A 60 -17.38 2.92 -4.36
C ILE A 60 -16.74 3.31 -5.69
N ARG A 61 -17.52 3.33 -6.78
CA ARG A 61 -17.06 3.62 -8.15
C ARG A 61 -16.82 5.12 -8.35
N ASN A 62 -15.79 5.63 -7.67
CA ASN A 62 -15.33 7.01 -7.79
C ASN A 62 -13.80 7.01 -7.98
N PRO A 63 -13.28 7.43 -9.14
CA PRO A 63 -11.84 7.42 -9.41
C PRO A 63 -11.05 8.21 -8.37
N PHE A 64 -11.48 9.42 -8.06
CA PHE A 64 -10.81 10.30 -7.12
C PHE A 64 -10.82 9.74 -5.69
N GLY A 65 -11.98 9.26 -5.23
CA GLY A 65 -12.12 8.64 -3.91
C GLY A 65 -11.29 7.36 -3.76
N THR A 66 -11.21 6.56 -4.82
CA THR A 66 -10.38 5.34 -4.88
C THR A 66 -8.90 5.69 -4.79
N THR A 67 -8.43 6.66 -5.57
CA THR A 67 -7.04 7.15 -5.55
C THR A 67 -6.65 7.69 -4.16
N ILE A 68 -7.50 8.50 -3.51
CA ILE A 68 -7.25 9.00 -2.15
C ILE A 68 -7.19 7.85 -1.15
N THR A 69 -8.09 6.88 -1.26
CA THR A 69 -8.12 5.72 -0.35
C THR A 69 -6.82 4.93 -0.47
N PHE A 70 -6.37 4.64 -1.69
CA PHE A 70 -5.12 3.91 -1.90
C PHE A 70 -3.88 4.73 -1.53
N LEU A 71 -3.87 6.04 -1.76
CA LEU A 71 -2.85 6.93 -1.21
C LEU A 71 -2.73 6.77 0.32
N GLY A 72 -3.86 6.87 1.03
CA GLY A 72 -3.89 6.73 2.49
C GLY A 72 -3.44 5.35 2.97
N MET A 73 -3.90 4.28 2.33
CA MET A 73 -3.50 2.90 2.65
C MET A 73 -2.00 2.68 2.46
N SER A 74 -1.44 3.15 1.32
CA SER A 74 -0.01 3.07 1.04
C SER A 74 0.81 3.90 2.04
N PHE A 75 0.37 5.11 2.39
CA PHE A 75 1.06 5.96 3.35
C PHE A 75 1.11 5.33 4.75
N ILE A 76 -0.04 4.86 5.26
CA ILE A 76 -0.12 4.21 6.57
C ILE A 76 0.75 2.95 6.58
N SER A 77 0.73 2.17 5.50
CA SER A 77 1.58 0.99 5.38
C SER A 77 3.07 1.34 5.45
N ALA A 78 3.50 2.40 4.75
CA ALA A 78 4.89 2.87 4.77
C ALA A 78 5.31 3.27 6.19
N VAL A 79 4.49 4.05 6.89
CA VAL A 79 4.76 4.47 8.28
C VAL A 79 4.86 3.26 9.22
N PHE A 80 3.91 2.32 9.15
CA PHE A 80 3.90 1.14 10.02
C PHE A 80 5.06 0.19 9.73
N ALA A 81 5.43 0.02 8.46
CA ALA A 81 6.55 -0.82 8.04
C ALA A 81 7.88 -0.18 8.46
N PHE A 82 8.02 1.13 8.32
CA PHE A 82 9.20 1.86 8.80
C PHE A 82 9.35 1.80 10.32
N TYR A 83 8.24 1.98 11.06
CA TYR A 83 8.27 1.80 12.51
C TYR A 83 8.66 0.38 12.90
N ALA A 84 8.15 -0.63 12.19
CA ALA A 84 8.53 -2.02 12.40
C ALA A 84 10.01 -2.27 12.11
N PHE A 85 10.59 -1.63 11.07
CA PHE A 85 12.02 -1.64 10.79
C PHE A 85 12.83 -1.12 11.99
N LEU A 86 12.47 0.04 12.56
CA LEU A 86 13.17 0.63 13.70
C LEU A 86 13.10 -0.19 14.99
N LYS A 87 12.06 -1.03 15.14
CA LYS A 87 11.81 -1.82 16.36
C LYS A 87 12.09 -3.31 16.20
N SER A 88 12.58 -3.74 15.05
CA SER A 88 12.89 -5.14 14.78
C SER A 88 14.20 -5.57 15.43
N ASP A 89 14.20 -6.72 16.09
CA ASP A 89 15.39 -7.28 16.76
C ASP A 89 16.27 -8.10 15.80
N SER A 90 15.72 -8.56 14.67
CA SER A 90 16.41 -9.39 13.67
C SER A 90 16.73 -8.58 12.42
N LYS A 91 17.97 -8.68 11.92
CA LYS A 91 18.39 -8.10 10.63
C LYS A 91 17.47 -8.52 9.48
N LYS A 92 17.02 -9.79 9.45
CA LYS A 92 16.10 -10.28 8.39
C LYS A 92 14.76 -9.56 8.43
N GLN A 93 14.18 -9.42 9.62
CA GLN A 93 12.90 -8.73 9.80
C GLN A 93 13.03 -7.23 9.52
N GLN A 94 14.16 -6.65 9.91
CA GLN A 94 14.50 -5.27 9.65
C GLN A 94 14.57 -5.02 8.13
N SER A 95 15.38 -5.78 7.38
CA SER A 95 15.48 -5.67 5.92
C SER A 95 14.14 -5.86 5.23
N PHE A 96 13.34 -6.85 5.64
CA PHE A 96 12.01 -7.07 5.08
C PHE A 96 11.07 -5.87 5.32
N SER A 97 11.04 -5.35 6.56
CA SER A 97 10.18 -4.21 6.91
C SER A 97 10.61 -2.94 6.17
N LEU A 98 11.91 -2.76 5.93
CA LEU A 98 12.44 -1.65 5.14
C LEU A 98 12.01 -1.76 3.67
N ALA A 99 12.15 -2.95 3.06
CA ALA A 99 11.72 -3.18 1.69
C ALA A 99 10.21 -2.93 1.52
N LEU A 100 9.41 -3.43 2.46
CA LEU A 100 7.97 -3.18 2.51
C LEU A 100 7.65 -1.69 2.61
N SER A 101 8.35 -0.97 3.49
CA SER A 101 8.21 0.49 3.63
C SER A 101 8.57 1.23 2.34
N ALA A 102 9.62 0.81 1.65
CA ALA A 102 10.05 1.44 0.40
C ALA A 102 9.01 1.26 -0.71
N ILE A 103 8.48 0.05 -0.87
CA ILE A 103 7.40 -0.24 -1.84
C ILE A 103 6.17 0.62 -1.53
N ALA A 104 5.75 0.65 -0.26
CA ALA A 104 4.60 1.44 0.17
C ALA A 104 4.81 2.95 -0.05
N ALA A 105 6.04 3.46 0.16
CA ALA A 105 6.38 4.85 -0.12
C ALA A 105 6.34 5.18 -1.61
N ILE A 106 6.84 4.28 -2.48
CA ILE A 106 6.75 4.45 -3.94
C ILE A 106 5.28 4.52 -4.38
N LEU A 107 4.43 3.63 -3.88
CA LEU A 107 2.99 3.67 -4.15
C LEU A 107 2.36 4.98 -3.66
N THR A 108 2.73 5.44 -2.47
CA THR A 108 2.25 6.71 -1.92
C THR A 108 2.59 7.88 -2.86
N LEU A 109 3.84 7.93 -3.33
CA LEU A 109 4.27 8.97 -4.27
C LEU A 109 3.53 8.87 -5.61
N TRP A 110 3.33 7.66 -6.12
CA TRP A 110 2.60 7.42 -7.36
C TRP A 110 1.14 7.91 -7.26
N PHE A 111 0.41 7.48 -6.23
CA PHE A 111 -0.98 7.93 -6.02
C PHE A 111 -1.05 9.43 -5.73
N GLY A 112 -0.06 9.98 -5.01
CA GLY A 112 0.03 11.41 -4.75
C GLY A 112 0.22 12.22 -6.04
N PHE A 113 1.07 11.73 -6.95
CA PHE A 113 1.29 12.34 -8.26
C PHE A 113 0.03 12.30 -9.12
N THR A 114 -0.73 11.19 -9.11
CA THR A 114 -1.99 11.10 -9.87
C THR A 114 -3.10 12.04 -9.40
N LEU A 115 -2.94 12.69 -8.24
CA LEU A 115 -3.89 13.67 -7.69
C LEU A 115 -3.50 15.13 -7.96
N LEU A 116 -2.30 15.37 -8.50
CA LEU A 116 -1.79 16.69 -8.87
C LEU A 116 -2.09 16.98 -10.35
#